data_AF-A0A973L6L3-F1
#
_entry.id   AF-A0A973L6L3-F1
#
_cell.length_a   1.000
_cell.length_b   1.000
_cell.length_c   1.000
_cell.angle_alpha   90.00
_cell.angle_beta   90.00
_cell.angle_gamma   90.00
#
_symmetry.space_group_name_H-M   'P 1'
#
loop_
_entity.id
_entity.type
_entity.pdbx_description
1 polymer ?
#
loop_
_entity_poly.entity_id
_entity_poly.type
_entity_poly.pdbx_seq_one_letter_code
_entity_poly.pdbx_strand_id
1 'polypeptide(L)'
;MSDVEFSYRELSETPHLEQVPLAHLSIQVGRVRPEDFADPGRPVARRLEQAAPWLEAAGKQVRDRFGHRARISTCLLVDDHSPSASALKAPEPAAAMELLARAADAAGFGVDYLARYAGCAVACDRPRPGFRDRHPLADIVASLIVPEAAVGANGSRPPTEHTGWLANGQRSPDFRSAMDDPPAWSPPVVFGRERHSVFVDVELWSLDQDSEGGTAGGAATDTHTHPLAGTPSGSGRQYSISLLTAVWHLLRLGLLRDAGEAVAVPYRFAPDEPVPDLWSQLPSITQLTPDPAPFCAYQALSLLASRHRDAELAAGIVLDHVRLDDRVLSLIAERALAEPVPFPLPSAPIGRISHLFLDDFLDDSYVRPDT
;
A
#
# COMPACT_ATOMS: atom_id res chain seq x y z
N MET A 1 -30.99 -35.81 7.87
CA MET A 1 -29.53 -35.82 7.65
C MET A 1 -29.32 -35.25 6.27
N SER A 2 -28.93 -33.99 6.18
CA SER A 2 -28.67 -33.28 4.92
C SER A 2 -27.36 -33.78 4.33
N ASP A 3 -27.40 -34.27 3.10
CA ASP A 3 -26.23 -34.69 2.35
C ASP A 3 -25.26 -33.51 2.22
N VAL A 4 -24.06 -33.70 2.75
CA VAL A 4 -22.93 -32.79 2.56
C VAL A 4 -22.33 -33.15 1.22
N GLU A 5 -22.54 -32.30 0.21
CA GLU A 5 -21.95 -32.44 -1.10
C GLU A 5 -20.45 -32.07 -1.01
N PHE A 6 -19.60 -33.09 -1.02
CA PHE A 6 -18.15 -32.90 -1.12
C PHE A 6 -17.77 -32.75 -2.61
N SER A 7 -17.40 -31.54 -3.03
CA SER A 7 -16.79 -31.32 -4.34
C SER A 7 -15.29 -31.58 -4.26
N TYR A 8 -14.84 -32.67 -4.89
CA TYR A 8 -13.43 -32.94 -5.16
C TYR A 8 -13.03 -32.21 -6.45
N ARG A 9 -11.92 -31.45 -6.43
CA ARG A 9 -11.35 -30.76 -7.61
C ARG A 9 -9.91 -31.24 -7.85
N GLU A 10 -9.61 -31.68 -9.07
CA GLU A 10 -8.29 -32.20 -9.48
C GLU A 10 -7.25 -31.07 -9.68
N LEU A 11 -5.96 -31.40 -9.47
CA LEU A 11 -4.80 -30.52 -9.67
C LEU A 11 -4.64 -29.93 -11.09
N SER A 12 -5.40 -30.39 -12.08
CA SER A 12 -5.39 -29.87 -13.46
C SER A 12 -6.48 -28.84 -13.73
N GLU A 13 -7.26 -28.47 -12.72
CA GLU A 13 -8.29 -27.47 -12.91
C GLU A 13 -7.67 -26.08 -13.07
N THR A 14 -8.08 -25.40 -14.14
CA THR A 14 -7.65 -24.02 -14.41
C THR A 14 -7.89 -23.20 -13.15
N PRO A 15 -6.84 -22.60 -12.54
CA PRO A 15 -7.00 -21.87 -11.30
C PRO A 15 -8.07 -20.80 -11.49
N HIS A 16 -9.05 -20.79 -10.58
CA HIS A 16 -10.09 -19.79 -10.52
C HIS A 16 -9.41 -18.42 -10.39
N LEU A 17 -9.81 -17.48 -11.23
CA LEU A 17 -9.30 -16.12 -11.16
C LEU A 17 -10.47 -15.17 -11.14
N GLU A 18 -10.73 -14.59 -9.98
CA GLU A 18 -11.81 -13.65 -9.81
C GLU A 18 -11.50 -12.33 -10.53
N GLN A 19 -12.50 -11.76 -11.20
CA GLN A 19 -12.38 -10.46 -11.84
C GLN A 19 -12.81 -9.35 -10.90
N VAL A 20 -12.01 -8.28 -10.82
CA VAL A 20 -12.38 -7.09 -10.06
C VAL A 20 -12.93 -5.99 -10.98
N PRO A 21 -13.94 -5.22 -10.57
CA PRO A 21 -14.40 -4.07 -11.37
C PRO A 21 -13.30 -3.00 -11.46
N LEU A 22 -13.19 -2.30 -12.59
CA LEU A 22 -12.11 -1.34 -12.86
C LEU A 22 -12.63 0.04 -13.26
N ALA A 23 -12.16 1.07 -12.57
CA ALA A 23 -12.20 2.46 -12.99
C ALA A 23 -11.09 2.77 -14.02
N HIS A 24 -11.19 3.92 -14.69
CA HIS A 24 -10.12 4.41 -15.56
C HIS A 24 -8.95 4.96 -14.73
N LEU A 25 -9.26 5.65 -13.63
CA LEU A 25 -8.29 6.21 -12.71
C LEU A 25 -8.76 6.02 -11.27
N SER A 26 -7.88 5.48 -10.44
CA SER A 26 -7.99 5.57 -8.98
C SER A 26 -7.16 6.77 -8.54
N ILE A 27 -7.66 7.60 -7.63
CA ILE A 27 -6.93 8.74 -7.06
C ILE A 27 -6.87 8.62 -5.54
N GLN A 28 -5.66 8.61 -4.98
CA GLN A 28 -5.44 8.79 -3.55
C GLN A 28 -5.33 10.29 -3.30
N VAL A 29 -6.33 10.85 -2.62
CA VAL A 29 -6.44 12.30 -2.37
C VAL A 29 -5.51 12.78 -1.25
N GLY A 30 -4.97 11.83 -0.48
CA GLY A 30 -4.02 12.10 0.58
C GLY A 30 -3.69 10.87 1.42
N ARG A 31 -2.76 11.05 2.34
CA ARG A 31 -2.46 10.14 3.43
C ARG A 31 -2.55 10.91 4.75
N VAL A 32 -3.31 10.38 5.70
CA VAL A 32 -3.54 10.98 7.02
C VAL A 32 -3.28 9.93 8.10
N ARG A 33 -3.04 10.35 9.33
CA ARG A 33 -3.11 9.46 10.48
C ARG A 33 -4.52 9.46 11.10
N PRO A 34 -4.90 8.43 11.87
CA PRO A 34 -6.13 8.46 12.66
C PRO A 34 -6.23 9.70 13.56
N GLU A 35 -5.11 10.15 14.13
CA GLU A 35 -5.08 11.33 15.01
C GLU A 35 -5.34 12.65 14.28
N ASP A 36 -5.14 12.72 12.96
CA ASP A 36 -5.38 13.94 12.16
C ASP A 36 -6.88 14.32 12.13
N PHE A 37 -7.75 13.41 12.56
CA PHE A 37 -9.18 13.64 12.71
C PHE A 37 -9.56 14.24 14.09
N ALA A 38 -8.64 14.34 15.06
CA ALA A 38 -8.95 14.71 16.44
C ALA A 38 -9.27 16.20 16.66
N ASP A 39 -8.57 17.13 16.00
CA ASP A 39 -8.87 18.59 16.04
C ASP A 39 -9.81 18.94 14.89
N PRO A 40 -11.12 19.20 15.12
CA PRO A 40 -12.22 19.29 14.16
C PRO A 40 -11.97 18.94 12.67
N GLY A 41 -11.17 17.91 12.40
CA GLY A 41 -10.69 17.58 11.07
C GLY A 41 -9.90 18.65 10.34
N ARG A 42 -9.39 19.70 10.99
CA ARG A 42 -8.75 20.83 10.30
C ARG A 42 -7.58 20.39 9.39
N PRO A 43 -6.70 19.46 9.80
CA PRO A 43 -5.68 18.91 8.90
C PRO A 43 -6.25 18.19 7.69
N VAL A 44 -7.30 17.38 7.89
CA VAL A 44 -8.00 16.64 6.83
C VAL A 44 -8.69 17.60 5.86
N ALA A 45 -9.43 18.58 6.36
CA ALA A 45 -10.12 19.58 5.54
C ALA A 45 -9.15 20.40 4.70
N ARG A 46 -8.09 20.96 5.32
CA ARG A 46 -7.04 21.69 4.59
C ARG A 46 -6.41 20.82 3.49
N ARG A 47 -6.20 19.53 3.78
CA ARG A 47 -5.62 18.59 2.81
C ARG A 47 -6.54 18.38 1.62
N LEU A 48 -7.84 18.23 1.85
CA LEU A 48 -8.83 18.13 0.77
C LEU A 48 -8.92 19.42 -0.05
N GLU A 49 -8.96 20.59 0.61
CA GLU A 49 -8.93 21.89 -0.07
C GLU A 49 -7.70 22.04 -0.99
N GLN A 50 -6.52 21.65 -0.51
CA GLN A 50 -5.28 21.69 -1.30
C GLN A 50 -5.28 20.67 -2.45
N ALA A 51 -5.93 19.52 -2.28
CA ALA A 51 -6.06 18.49 -3.31
C ALA A 51 -7.07 18.88 -4.41
N ALA A 52 -8.09 19.69 -4.09
CA ALA A 52 -9.23 19.96 -4.97
C ALA A 52 -8.84 20.41 -6.40
N PRO A 53 -7.92 21.38 -6.61
CA PRO A 53 -7.57 21.82 -7.96
C PRO A 53 -6.92 20.70 -8.79
N TRP A 54 -6.17 19.81 -8.14
CA TRP A 54 -5.49 18.70 -8.80
C TRP A 54 -6.46 17.56 -9.13
N LEU A 55 -7.46 17.34 -8.28
CA LEU A 55 -8.54 16.40 -8.55
C LEU A 55 -9.41 16.86 -9.72
N GLU A 56 -9.71 18.15 -9.80
CA GLU A 56 -10.41 18.73 -10.95
C GLU A 56 -9.61 18.54 -12.25
N ALA A 57 -8.32 18.87 -12.23
CA ALA A 57 -7.44 18.73 -13.38
C ALA A 57 -7.30 17.27 -13.84
N ALA A 58 -7.06 16.33 -12.92
CA ALA A 58 -6.99 14.91 -13.21
C ALA A 58 -8.34 14.40 -13.77
N GLY A 59 -9.44 14.82 -13.15
CA GLY A 59 -10.79 14.49 -13.59
C GLY A 59 -11.07 14.96 -15.02
N LYS A 60 -10.69 16.21 -15.33
CA LYS A 60 -10.81 16.77 -16.67
C LYS A 60 -9.98 15.97 -17.68
N GLN A 61 -8.72 15.68 -17.38
CA GLN A 61 -7.84 14.92 -18.26
C GLN A 61 -8.41 13.53 -18.62
N VAL A 62 -8.94 12.81 -17.63
CA VAL A 62 -9.55 11.49 -17.87
C VAL A 62 -10.85 11.61 -18.67
N ARG A 63 -11.71 12.59 -18.36
CA ARG A 63 -12.95 12.84 -19.11
C ARG A 63 -12.71 13.31 -20.54
N ASP A 64 -11.68 14.10 -20.80
CA ASP A 64 -11.29 14.51 -22.16
C ASP A 64 -10.90 13.28 -23.01
N ARG A 65 -10.33 12.24 -22.39
CA ARG A 65 -9.93 11.01 -23.07
C ARG A 65 -11.07 9.99 -23.22
N PHE A 66 -11.81 9.73 -22.14
CA PHE A 66 -12.79 8.63 -22.05
C PHE A 66 -14.25 9.10 -22.09
N GLY A 67 -14.47 10.41 -22.22
CA GLY A 67 -15.78 11.03 -22.22
C GLY A 67 -16.43 11.12 -20.84
N HIS A 68 -17.70 11.52 -20.81
CA HIS A 68 -18.47 11.72 -19.58
C HIS A 68 -18.72 10.45 -18.76
N ARG A 69 -18.52 9.25 -19.34
CA ARG A 69 -18.64 7.96 -18.66
C ARG A 69 -17.31 7.48 -18.04
N ALA A 70 -16.30 8.34 -18.04
CA ALA A 70 -15.04 8.10 -17.34
C ALA A 70 -15.30 7.75 -15.86
N ARG A 71 -15.01 6.51 -15.50
CA ARG A 71 -15.03 6.01 -14.12
C ARG A 71 -13.77 6.49 -13.39
N ILE A 72 -13.92 7.32 -12.37
CA ILE A 72 -12.82 7.87 -11.56
C ILE A 72 -13.15 7.60 -10.10
N SER A 73 -12.30 6.84 -9.42
CA SER A 73 -12.44 6.51 -8.00
C SER A 73 -11.56 7.41 -7.16
N THR A 74 -12.05 7.90 -6.03
CA THR A 74 -11.26 8.67 -5.05
C THR A 74 -11.15 7.94 -3.71
N CYS A 75 -9.99 8.00 -3.08
CA CYS A 75 -9.78 7.42 -1.76
C CYS A 75 -8.89 8.27 -0.87
N LEU A 76 -9.16 8.24 0.43
CA LEU A 76 -8.25 8.73 1.47
C LEU A 76 -7.59 7.54 2.16
N LEU A 77 -6.26 7.55 2.26
CA LEU A 77 -5.50 6.50 2.94
C LEU A 77 -5.21 6.93 4.39
N VAL A 78 -5.61 6.10 5.34
CA VAL A 78 -5.32 6.27 6.77
C VAL A 78 -4.13 5.39 7.14
N ASP A 79 -3.07 6.02 7.61
CA ASP A 79 -1.87 5.36 8.10
C ASP A 79 -2.04 4.98 9.57
N ASP A 80 -2.61 3.81 9.78
CA ASP A 80 -2.85 3.17 11.07
C ASP A 80 -1.90 1.98 11.32
N HIS A 81 -0.87 1.82 10.48
CA HIS A 81 0.14 0.78 10.62
C HIS A 81 1.35 1.27 11.41
N SER A 82 1.80 2.50 11.12
CA SER A 82 2.98 3.06 11.77
C SER A 82 2.62 3.68 13.12
N PRO A 83 3.44 3.48 14.16
CA PRO A 83 3.23 4.14 15.44
C PRO A 83 3.27 5.67 15.26
N SER A 84 2.33 6.34 15.92
CA SER A 84 2.27 7.79 15.96
C SER A 84 3.03 8.30 17.18
N ALA A 85 3.87 9.32 16.98
CA ALA A 85 4.48 10.08 18.08
C ALA A 85 3.52 11.16 18.64
N SER A 86 2.32 11.26 18.07
CA SER A 86 1.32 12.25 18.47
C SER A 86 0.75 11.96 19.86
N ALA A 87 0.56 13.01 20.65
CA ALA A 87 -0.16 12.93 21.92
C ALA A 87 -1.69 12.99 21.75
N LEU A 88 -2.18 13.27 20.54
CA LEU A 88 -3.61 13.35 20.25
C LEU A 88 -4.23 11.95 20.25
N LYS A 89 -5.42 11.84 20.82
CA LYS A 89 -6.22 10.61 20.76
C LYS A 89 -7.01 10.59 19.46
N ALA A 90 -6.85 9.54 18.66
CA ALA A 90 -7.66 9.31 17.48
C ALA A 90 -9.16 9.25 17.86
N PRO A 91 -10.06 9.92 17.12
CA PRO A 91 -11.50 9.76 17.30
C PRO A 91 -11.97 8.37 16.86
N GLU A 92 -13.20 8.03 17.23
CA GLU A 92 -13.87 6.82 16.74
C GLU A 92 -14.03 6.86 15.22
N PRO A 93 -13.90 5.71 14.52
CA PRO A 93 -13.98 5.64 13.06
C PRO A 93 -15.25 6.26 12.47
N ALA A 94 -16.41 6.08 13.11
CA ALA A 94 -17.67 6.66 12.67
C ALA A 94 -17.59 8.20 12.58
N ALA A 95 -17.09 8.84 13.65
CA ALA A 95 -16.93 10.28 13.71
C ALA A 95 -15.91 10.79 12.67
N ALA A 96 -14.83 10.04 12.43
CA ALA A 96 -13.84 10.36 11.39
C ALA A 96 -14.43 10.28 9.97
N MET A 97 -15.26 9.27 9.69
CA MET A 97 -15.94 9.10 8.40
C MET A 97 -16.94 10.24 8.14
N GLU A 98 -17.73 10.64 9.13
CA GLU A 98 -18.63 11.79 9.00
C GLU A 98 -17.87 13.10 8.76
N LEU A 99 -16.75 13.28 9.47
CA LEU A 99 -15.90 14.44 9.29
C LEU A 99 -15.32 14.51 7.89
N LEU A 100 -14.83 13.38 7.39
CA LEU A 100 -14.31 13.25 6.03
C LEU A 100 -15.38 13.62 5.00
N ALA A 101 -16.60 13.10 5.15
CA ALA A 101 -17.71 13.42 4.26
C ALA A 101 -17.98 14.94 4.23
N ARG A 102 -18.08 15.58 5.41
CA ARG A 102 -18.28 17.04 5.50
C ARG A 102 -17.13 17.84 4.86
N ALA A 103 -15.89 17.42 5.09
CA ALA A 103 -14.71 18.10 4.57
C ALA A 103 -14.61 17.95 3.04
N ALA A 104 -14.96 16.78 2.51
CA ALA A 104 -15.01 16.50 1.09
C ALA A 104 -16.09 17.35 0.39
N ASP A 105 -17.30 17.42 0.98
CA ASP A 105 -18.39 18.27 0.50
C ASP A 105 -17.98 19.75 0.48
N ALA A 106 -17.30 20.23 1.52
CA ALA A 106 -16.82 21.62 1.59
C ALA A 106 -15.74 21.93 0.53
N ALA A 107 -14.89 20.95 0.20
CA ALA A 107 -13.88 21.08 -0.84
C ALA A 107 -14.42 20.87 -2.26
N GLY A 108 -15.69 20.49 -2.41
CA GLY A 108 -16.39 20.37 -3.70
C GLY A 108 -16.12 19.07 -4.46
N PHE A 109 -15.63 18.02 -3.81
CA PHE A 109 -15.44 16.70 -4.43
C PHE A 109 -15.75 15.56 -3.44
N GLY A 110 -16.28 14.45 -3.95
CA GLY A 110 -16.53 13.25 -3.14
C GLY A 110 -15.25 12.44 -2.88
N VAL A 111 -15.16 11.84 -1.70
CA VAL A 111 -14.21 10.76 -1.39
C VAL A 111 -14.99 9.45 -1.36
N ASP A 112 -14.73 8.56 -2.30
CA ASP A 112 -15.50 7.31 -2.45
C ASP A 112 -15.13 6.26 -1.41
N TYR A 113 -13.86 6.21 -1.03
CA TYR A 113 -13.32 5.16 -0.17
C TYR A 113 -12.41 5.69 0.93
N LEU A 114 -12.52 5.12 2.13
CA LEU A 114 -11.54 5.23 3.21
C LEU A 114 -10.73 3.94 3.27
N ALA A 115 -9.44 4.02 2.98
CA ALA A 115 -8.55 2.87 2.99
C ALA A 115 -7.65 2.86 4.23
N ARG A 116 -7.36 1.68 4.77
CA ARG A 116 -6.43 1.49 5.88
C ARG A 116 -5.09 1.00 5.38
N TYR A 117 -4.02 1.66 5.80
CA TYR A 117 -2.66 1.28 5.42
C TYR A 117 -2.24 -0.04 6.06
N ALA A 118 -2.70 -0.34 7.27
CA ALA A 118 -2.53 -1.67 7.87
C ALA A 118 -3.16 -2.79 7.02
N GLY A 119 -4.17 -2.47 6.20
CA GLY A 119 -4.76 -3.36 5.21
C GLY A 119 -3.78 -3.82 4.13
N CYS A 120 -2.68 -3.08 3.91
CA CYS A 120 -1.61 -3.49 2.99
C CYS A 120 -0.72 -4.58 3.60
N ALA A 121 -0.68 -4.70 4.93
CA ALA A 121 -0.01 -5.83 5.58
C ALA A 121 -0.94 -7.05 5.57
N VAL A 122 -2.15 -6.86 6.10
CA VAL A 122 -3.20 -7.88 6.18
C VAL A 122 -4.53 -7.26 5.80
N ALA A 123 -5.04 -7.61 4.62
CA ALA A 123 -6.34 -7.11 4.17
C ALA A 123 -7.47 -7.86 4.86
N CYS A 124 -8.52 -7.11 5.18
CA CYS A 124 -9.72 -7.57 5.85
C CYS A 124 -10.94 -7.04 5.09
N ASP A 125 -11.72 -7.93 4.49
CA ASP A 125 -12.85 -7.51 3.64
C ASP A 125 -14.10 -7.15 4.44
N ARG A 126 -14.11 -7.46 5.75
CA ARG A 126 -15.25 -7.25 6.64
C ARG A 126 -14.83 -6.59 7.95
N PRO A 127 -15.76 -5.87 8.60
CA PRO A 127 -15.53 -5.37 9.93
C PRO A 127 -15.36 -6.53 10.93
N ARG A 128 -14.60 -6.27 12.01
CA ARG A 128 -14.27 -7.23 13.07
C ARG A 128 -13.77 -8.57 12.50
N PRO A 129 -12.72 -8.55 11.67
CA PRO A 129 -12.32 -9.68 10.87
C PRO A 129 -11.86 -10.86 11.73
N GLY A 130 -12.45 -12.03 11.49
CA GLY A 130 -11.94 -13.29 12.00
C GLY A 130 -10.63 -13.67 11.31
N PHE A 131 -10.00 -14.77 11.74
CA PHE A 131 -8.74 -15.23 11.12
C PHE A 131 -8.91 -15.62 9.65
N ARG A 132 -10.10 -16.13 9.26
CA ARG A 132 -10.39 -16.56 7.89
C ARG A 132 -10.76 -15.42 6.94
N ASP A 133 -11.03 -14.24 7.46
CA ASP A 133 -11.42 -13.05 6.67
C ASP A 133 -10.19 -12.16 6.36
N ARG A 134 -8.99 -12.75 6.43
CA ARG A 134 -7.70 -12.04 6.38
C ARG A 134 -6.84 -12.56 5.25
N HIS A 135 -6.34 -11.62 4.45
CA HIS A 135 -5.41 -11.91 3.35
C HIS A 135 -4.04 -11.32 3.69
N PRO A 136 -2.97 -12.13 3.83
CA PRO A 136 -1.65 -11.65 4.25
C PRO A 136 -0.91 -11.00 3.05
N LEU A 137 -1.39 -9.84 2.61
CA LEU A 137 -0.95 -9.23 1.35
C LEU A 137 0.53 -8.89 1.30
N ALA A 138 1.12 -8.44 2.40
CA ALA A 138 2.56 -8.17 2.44
C ALA A 138 3.39 -9.46 2.31
N ASP A 139 2.94 -10.58 2.90
CA ASP A 139 3.58 -11.89 2.71
C ASP A 139 3.46 -12.35 1.26
N ILE A 140 2.25 -12.23 0.67
CA ILE A 140 2.00 -12.56 -0.73
C ILE A 140 2.95 -11.75 -1.63
N VAL A 141 2.96 -10.43 -1.52
CA VAL A 141 3.83 -9.58 -2.36
C VAL A 141 5.30 -9.85 -2.09
N ALA A 142 5.73 -10.04 -0.85
CA ALA A 142 7.11 -10.39 -0.53
C ALA A 142 7.55 -11.71 -1.19
N SER A 143 6.65 -12.71 -1.27
CA SER A 143 6.91 -13.98 -1.95
C SER A 143 7.00 -13.87 -3.47
N LEU A 144 6.44 -12.79 -4.05
CA LEU A 144 6.49 -12.50 -5.49
C LEU A 144 7.72 -11.69 -5.88
N ILE A 145 8.54 -11.24 -4.93
CA ILE A 145 9.79 -10.52 -5.20
C ILE A 145 10.83 -11.51 -5.71
N VAL A 146 11.29 -11.31 -6.94
CA VAL A 146 12.40 -12.05 -7.52
C VAL A 146 13.66 -11.19 -7.44
N PRO A 147 14.62 -11.52 -6.56
CA PRO A 147 15.87 -10.77 -6.48
C PRO A 147 16.69 -10.98 -7.75
N GLU A 148 17.19 -9.90 -8.33
CA GLU A 148 18.13 -9.98 -9.44
C GLU A 148 19.55 -10.18 -8.89
N ALA A 149 20.24 -11.22 -9.36
CA ALA A 149 21.61 -11.50 -8.96
C ALA A 149 22.58 -10.78 -9.90
N ALA A 150 23.57 -10.08 -9.33
CA ALA A 150 24.66 -9.52 -10.11
C ALA A 150 25.42 -10.62 -10.88
N VAL A 151 25.87 -10.31 -12.10
CA VAL A 151 26.71 -11.22 -12.89
C VAL A 151 27.97 -11.55 -12.10
N GLY A 152 28.20 -12.83 -11.82
CA GLY A 152 29.34 -13.29 -11.01
C GLY A 152 29.13 -13.17 -9.48
N ALA A 153 27.88 -13.02 -9.03
CA ALA A 153 27.55 -13.07 -7.60
C ALA A 153 28.11 -14.37 -6.96
N ASN A 154 28.88 -14.20 -5.88
CA ASN A 154 29.56 -15.28 -5.17
C ASN A 154 28.84 -15.66 -3.85
N GLY A 155 27.61 -15.20 -3.67
CA GLY A 155 26.82 -15.43 -2.45
C GLY A 155 27.24 -14.61 -1.23
N SER A 156 28.12 -13.60 -1.35
CA SER A 156 28.55 -12.78 -0.20
C SER A 156 27.42 -11.98 0.44
N ARG A 157 26.35 -11.72 -0.31
CA ARG A 157 25.10 -11.14 0.20
C ARG A 157 24.09 -12.26 0.41
N PRO A 158 23.54 -12.43 1.63
CA PRO A 158 22.49 -13.41 1.84
C PRO A 158 21.21 -13.04 1.05
N PRO A 159 20.37 -14.02 0.68
CA PRO A 159 19.13 -13.78 -0.06
C PRO A 159 18.21 -12.74 0.56
N THR A 160 17.45 -12.02 -0.28
CA THR A 160 16.45 -11.01 0.15
C THR A 160 15.42 -11.60 1.13
N GLU A 161 14.99 -12.84 0.90
CA GLU A 161 14.06 -13.58 1.76
C GLU A 161 14.57 -13.85 3.18
N HIS A 162 15.89 -13.84 3.38
CA HIS A 162 16.52 -14.04 4.69
C HIS A 162 16.85 -12.70 5.37
N THR A 163 17.24 -11.70 4.60
CA THR A 163 17.70 -10.41 5.15
C THR A 163 16.58 -9.41 5.35
N GLY A 164 15.53 -9.48 4.53
CA GLY A 164 14.55 -8.40 4.42
C GLY A 164 15.06 -7.18 3.66
N TRP A 165 16.19 -7.28 2.92
CA TRP A 165 16.78 -6.15 2.18
C TRP A 165 16.93 -6.44 0.69
N LEU A 166 16.22 -5.66 -0.14
CA LEU A 166 16.27 -5.72 -1.59
C LEU A 166 17.30 -4.72 -2.14
N ALA A 167 18.12 -5.14 -3.12
CA ALA A 167 18.95 -4.23 -3.90
C ALA A 167 18.52 -4.18 -5.36
N ASN A 168 18.69 -3.01 -5.98
CA ASN A 168 18.45 -2.79 -7.40
C ASN A 168 19.72 -2.91 -8.27
N GLY A 169 20.82 -3.40 -7.72
CA GLY A 169 22.10 -3.38 -8.40
C GLY A 169 23.26 -4.00 -7.64
N GLN A 170 24.46 -3.65 -8.08
CA GLN A 170 25.72 -3.97 -7.43
C GLN A 170 26.32 -2.71 -6.79
N ARG A 171 26.60 -2.80 -5.48
CA ARG A 171 27.30 -1.76 -4.73
C ARG A 171 28.76 -1.63 -5.18
N SER A 172 29.35 -0.44 -5.02
CA SER A 172 30.81 -0.29 -5.05
C SER A 172 31.50 -1.29 -4.10
N PRO A 173 32.70 -1.78 -4.45
CA PRO A 173 33.46 -2.67 -3.58
C PRO A 173 33.66 -2.05 -2.20
N ASP A 174 33.47 -2.86 -1.16
CA ASP A 174 33.80 -2.52 0.23
C ASP A 174 35.00 -3.34 0.71
N PHE A 175 35.73 -2.81 1.69
CA PHE A 175 36.91 -3.46 2.26
C PHE A 175 36.50 -4.75 2.98
N ARG A 176 37.02 -5.90 2.52
CA ARG A 176 36.70 -7.21 3.12
C ARG A 176 37.52 -7.51 4.38
N SER A 177 38.71 -6.90 4.52
CA SER A 177 39.59 -7.03 5.69
C SER A 177 40.60 -5.88 5.71
N ALA A 178 41.03 -5.46 6.91
CA ALA A 178 42.05 -4.42 7.08
C ALA A 178 43.46 -4.86 6.63
N MET A 179 43.66 -6.18 6.44
CA MET A 179 44.94 -6.79 6.03
C MET A 179 45.03 -7.06 4.53
N ASP A 180 43.94 -6.87 3.77
CA ASP A 180 43.93 -7.06 2.33
C ASP A 180 44.26 -5.75 1.61
N ASP A 181 44.87 -5.84 0.43
CA ASP A 181 45.04 -4.67 -0.42
C ASP A 181 43.67 -4.05 -0.75
N PRO A 182 43.54 -2.71 -0.71
CA PRO A 182 42.30 -2.03 -1.07
C PRO A 182 41.81 -2.50 -2.44
N PRO A 183 40.54 -2.93 -2.58
CA PRO A 183 40.01 -3.22 -3.91
C PRO A 183 40.07 -1.94 -4.76
N ALA A 184 40.41 -2.10 -6.04
CA ALA A 184 40.31 -1.00 -6.99
C ALA A 184 38.87 -0.47 -6.97
N TRP A 185 38.71 0.84 -6.74
CA TRP A 185 37.39 1.45 -6.69
C TRP A 185 36.67 1.28 -8.03
N SER A 186 35.39 0.87 -7.96
CA SER A 186 34.48 0.87 -9.09
C SER A 186 33.14 1.50 -8.70
N PRO A 187 32.48 2.24 -9.61
CA PRO A 187 31.19 2.84 -9.32
C PRO A 187 30.12 1.76 -9.08
N PRO A 188 29.05 2.07 -8.34
CA PRO A 188 27.92 1.16 -8.23
C PRO A 188 27.21 1.06 -9.59
N VAL A 189 26.54 -0.06 -9.84
CA VAL A 189 25.86 -0.34 -11.11
C VAL A 189 24.42 -0.78 -10.83
N VAL A 190 23.45 -0.17 -11.50
CA VAL A 190 22.04 -0.59 -11.48
C VAL A 190 21.81 -1.68 -12.51
N PHE A 191 20.97 -2.66 -12.18
CA PHE A 191 20.62 -3.70 -13.14
C PHE A 191 19.80 -3.15 -14.32
N GLY A 192 20.09 -3.63 -15.53
CA GLY A 192 19.23 -3.41 -16.70
C GLY A 192 19.08 -1.98 -17.26
N ARG A 193 19.94 -0.99 -16.95
CA ARG A 193 19.79 0.41 -17.44
C ARG A 193 21.03 1.07 -18.06
N GLU A 194 20.77 2.09 -18.89
CA GLU A 194 21.76 2.86 -19.67
C GLU A 194 22.18 4.20 -19.03
N ARG A 195 23.45 4.58 -19.27
CA ARG A 195 24.12 5.90 -19.07
C ARG A 195 23.92 6.68 -17.75
N HIS A 196 23.39 6.06 -16.69
CA HIS A 196 23.41 6.58 -15.32
C HIS A 196 23.29 5.43 -14.30
N SER A 197 23.65 5.67 -13.03
CA SER A 197 23.57 4.65 -11.97
C SER A 197 23.14 5.26 -10.63
N VAL A 198 22.13 4.65 -10.00
CA VAL A 198 21.62 4.96 -8.66
C VAL A 198 21.39 3.65 -7.92
N PHE A 199 22.32 3.26 -7.06
CA PHE A 199 22.21 2.05 -6.26
C PHE A 199 21.52 2.34 -4.92
N VAL A 200 20.57 1.48 -4.54
CA VAL A 200 19.80 1.59 -3.30
C VAL A 200 19.62 0.20 -2.69
N ASP A 201 19.73 0.14 -1.36
CA ASP A 201 19.23 -0.96 -0.54
C ASP A 201 17.90 -0.54 0.09
N VAL A 202 16.85 -1.31 -0.18
CA VAL A 202 15.49 -1.07 0.29
C VAL A 202 15.14 -2.13 1.32
N GLU A 203 14.84 -1.69 2.54
CA GLU A 203 14.27 -2.55 3.57
C GLU A 203 12.85 -2.97 3.15
N LEU A 204 12.53 -4.25 3.33
CA LEU A 204 11.23 -4.85 3.09
C LEU A 204 10.53 -5.13 4.42
N TRP A 205 11.28 -5.61 5.41
CA TRP A 205 10.82 -5.91 6.76
C TRP A 205 11.99 -6.07 7.72
N SER A 206 11.69 -5.97 9.01
CA SER A 206 12.56 -6.34 10.13
C SER A 206 11.88 -7.41 11.00
N LEU A 207 12.66 -8.10 11.83
CA LEU A 207 12.11 -9.02 12.84
C LEU A 207 11.78 -8.23 14.11
N ASP A 208 10.63 -8.51 14.73
CA ASP A 208 10.29 -7.96 16.04
C ASP A 208 11.23 -8.58 17.10
N GLN A 209 12.10 -7.76 17.70
CA GLN A 209 13.11 -8.22 18.68
C GLN A 209 12.50 -8.78 19.98
N ASP A 210 11.19 -8.60 20.21
CA ASP A 210 10.50 -9.04 21.43
C ASP A 210 10.04 -10.52 21.38
N SER A 211 10.18 -11.20 20.25
CA SER A 211 9.76 -12.61 20.11
C SER A 211 10.83 -13.62 20.55
N GLU A 212 12.07 -13.19 20.81
CA GLU A 212 13.19 -14.05 21.24
C GLU A 212 13.73 -13.70 22.66
N GLY A 213 12.87 -13.17 23.53
CA GLY A 213 13.19 -12.84 24.93
C GLY A 213 13.11 -14.00 25.93
N GLY A 214 13.58 -15.19 25.56
CA GLY A 214 13.84 -16.27 26.51
C GLY A 214 15.15 -16.00 27.27
N THR A 215 15.04 -15.52 28.51
CA THR A 215 16.10 -15.41 29.55
C THR A 215 17.29 -14.47 29.29
N ALA A 216 17.19 -13.23 29.76
CA ALA A 216 18.25 -12.56 30.56
C ALA A 216 17.67 -11.30 31.24
N GLY A 217 17.92 -11.15 32.55
CA GLY A 217 17.21 -10.23 33.43
C GLY A 217 17.42 -8.73 33.18
N GLY A 218 16.34 -7.98 33.36
CA GLY A 218 16.30 -6.53 33.50
C GLY A 218 14.96 -6.12 34.11
N ALA A 219 14.99 -5.35 35.19
CA ALA A 219 13.86 -5.08 36.06
C ALA A 219 12.65 -4.45 35.34
N ALA A 220 11.46 -5.01 35.61
CA ALA A 220 10.18 -4.49 35.22
C ALA A 220 10.01 -3.05 35.73
N THR A 221 9.77 -2.12 34.81
CA THR A 221 9.07 -0.88 35.11
C THR A 221 7.69 -0.99 34.49
N ASP A 222 6.71 -1.24 35.35
CA ASP A 222 5.28 -1.22 35.03
C ASP A 222 4.91 0.15 34.48
N THR A 223 4.83 0.25 33.15
CA THR A 223 4.05 1.28 32.48
C THR A 223 2.96 0.57 31.70
N HIS A 224 1.71 0.84 32.08
CA HIS A 224 0.51 0.43 31.38
C HIS A 224 0.50 1.02 29.97
N THR A 225 1.24 0.41 29.07
CA THR A 225 1.13 0.59 27.63
C THR A 225 0.29 -0.58 27.15
N HIS A 226 -0.97 -0.31 26.81
CA HIS A 226 -1.79 -1.28 26.08
C HIS A 226 -0.96 -1.77 24.87
N PRO A 227 -0.81 -3.08 24.63
CA PRO A 227 -0.22 -3.54 23.39
C PRO A 227 -1.10 -3.02 22.25
N LEU A 228 -0.58 -2.03 21.53
CA LEU A 228 -1.16 -1.58 20.27
C LEU A 228 -1.26 -2.80 19.37
N ALA A 229 -2.37 -2.92 18.65
CA ALA A 229 -2.63 -3.98 17.70
C ALA A 229 -1.68 -3.90 16.49
N GLY A 230 -0.38 -4.08 16.72
CA GLY A 230 0.50 -4.68 15.73
C GLY A 230 -0.10 -6.05 15.50
N THR A 231 -0.82 -6.20 14.38
CA THR A 231 -1.25 -7.53 13.98
C THR A 231 0.05 -8.20 13.57
N PRO A 232 0.57 -9.20 14.32
CA PRO A 232 1.72 -9.91 13.83
C PRO A 232 1.33 -10.43 12.46
N SER A 233 2.15 -10.15 11.44
CA SER A 233 2.13 -11.02 10.27
C SER A 233 2.30 -12.45 10.80
N GLY A 234 1.72 -13.46 10.13
CA GLY A 234 1.90 -14.84 10.55
C GLY A 234 3.38 -15.25 10.72
N SER A 235 4.30 -14.42 10.22
CA SER A 235 5.75 -14.57 10.21
C SER A 235 6.53 -13.83 11.32
N GLY A 236 5.92 -13.01 12.18
CA GLY A 236 6.65 -12.20 13.19
C GLY A 236 7.50 -11.06 12.60
N ARG A 237 7.21 -10.68 11.35
CA ARG A 237 7.85 -9.56 10.64
C ARG A 237 7.09 -8.26 10.83
N GLN A 238 7.84 -7.18 11.04
CA GLN A 238 7.38 -5.81 10.89
C GLN A 238 7.69 -5.32 9.47
N TYR A 239 6.65 -5.00 8.69
CA TYR A 239 6.82 -4.59 7.30
C TYR A 239 7.21 -3.13 7.14
N SER A 240 8.12 -2.88 6.20
CA SER A 240 8.57 -1.54 5.82
C SER A 240 7.46 -0.74 5.14
N ILE A 241 7.54 0.59 5.24
CA ILE A 241 6.64 1.49 4.52
C ILE A 241 6.77 1.33 3.00
N SER A 242 7.97 1.05 2.48
CA SER A 242 8.23 0.83 1.05
C SER A 242 7.48 -0.39 0.52
N LEU A 243 7.54 -1.52 1.21
CA LEU A 243 6.80 -2.72 0.81
C LEU A 243 5.30 -2.49 0.87
N LEU A 244 4.79 -1.91 1.96
CA LEU A 244 3.36 -1.65 2.09
C LEU A 244 2.84 -0.64 1.06
N THR A 245 3.67 0.33 0.66
CA THR A 245 3.34 1.26 -0.44
C THR A 245 3.29 0.53 -1.78
N ALA A 246 4.19 -0.42 -2.03
CA ALA A 246 4.13 -1.27 -3.22
C ALA A 246 2.85 -2.13 -3.23
N VAL A 247 2.48 -2.74 -2.09
CA VAL A 247 1.22 -3.48 -1.95
C VAL A 247 0.02 -2.57 -2.22
N TRP A 248 0.01 -1.36 -1.66
CA TRP A 248 -1.05 -0.37 -1.86
C TRP A 248 -1.29 -0.04 -3.33
N HIS A 249 -0.22 0.13 -4.11
CA HIS A 249 -0.33 0.36 -5.55
C HIS A 249 -0.86 -0.85 -6.30
N LEU A 250 -0.39 -2.06 -5.98
CA LEU A 250 -0.87 -3.30 -6.61
C LEU A 250 -2.36 -3.55 -6.29
N LEU A 251 -2.80 -3.23 -5.08
CA LEU A 251 -4.21 -3.27 -4.68
C LEU A 251 -5.05 -2.34 -5.55
N ARG A 252 -4.67 -1.07 -5.66
CA ARG A 252 -5.40 -0.08 -6.47
C ARG A 252 -5.41 -0.39 -7.96
N LEU A 253 -4.41 -1.12 -8.45
CA LEU A 253 -4.38 -1.60 -9.83
C LEU A 253 -5.18 -2.90 -10.04
N GLY A 254 -5.74 -3.48 -8.97
CA GLY A 254 -6.50 -4.73 -9.03
C GLY A 254 -5.65 -5.95 -9.36
N LEU A 255 -4.35 -5.90 -9.06
CA LEU A 255 -3.36 -6.90 -9.48
C LEU A 255 -3.11 -8.01 -8.46
N LEU A 256 -3.60 -7.86 -7.23
CA LEU A 256 -3.42 -8.87 -6.17
C LEU A 256 -4.56 -9.85 -6.12
N ARG A 257 -4.23 -11.11 -5.86
CA ARG A 257 -5.17 -12.20 -5.57
C ARG A 257 -4.62 -13.03 -4.43
N ASP A 258 -5.52 -13.63 -3.65
CA ASP A 258 -5.17 -14.65 -2.67
C ASP A 258 -5.85 -15.95 -3.09
N ALA A 259 -5.05 -16.95 -3.46
CA ALA A 259 -5.53 -18.21 -4.05
C ALA A 259 -6.51 -18.04 -5.23
N GLY A 260 -6.41 -16.93 -5.98
CA GLY A 260 -7.27 -16.61 -7.11
C GLY A 260 -8.47 -15.71 -6.80
N GLU A 261 -8.80 -15.53 -5.52
CA GLU A 261 -9.89 -14.67 -5.04
C GLU A 261 -9.47 -13.19 -5.03
N ALA A 262 -10.44 -12.30 -5.21
CA ALA A 262 -10.25 -10.88 -4.99
C ALA A 262 -9.92 -10.60 -3.52
N VAL A 263 -9.14 -9.55 -3.29
CA VAL A 263 -8.69 -9.15 -1.94
C VAL A 263 -8.97 -7.68 -1.70
N ALA A 264 -9.14 -7.31 -0.43
CA ALA A 264 -9.45 -5.94 -0.03
C ALA A 264 -10.73 -5.42 -0.73
N VAL A 265 -11.74 -6.28 -0.82
CA VAL A 265 -13.02 -5.94 -1.45
C VAL A 265 -13.68 -4.80 -0.66
N PRO A 266 -14.08 -3.69 -1.31
CA PRO A 266 -14.70 -2.58 -0.61
C PRO A 266 -15.95 -3.00 0.15
N TYR A 267 -16.00 -2.66 1.44
CA TYR A 267 -17.15 -2.92 2.31
C TYR A 267 -17.95 -1.66 2.55
N ARG A 268 -19.27 -1.75 2.37
CA ARG A 268 -20.19 -0.65 2.69
C ARG A 268 -21.05 -1.05 3.87
N PHE A 269 -20.99 -0.25 4.93
CA PHE A 269 -21.90 -0.39 6.07
C PHE A 269 -23.34 -0.11 5.65
N ALA A 270 -24.27 -0.96 6.07
CA ALA A 270 -25.70 -0.66 5.93
C ALA A 270 -26.10 0.53 6.82
N PRO A 271 -27.18 1.28 6.49
CA PRO A 271 -27.58 2.46 7.27
C PRO A 271 -27.82 2.22 8.77
N ASP A 272 -28.20 1.00 9.14
CA ASP A 272 -28.46 0.53 10.51
C ASP A 272 -27.33 -0.34 11.10
N GLU A 273 -26.27 -0.58 10.33
CA GLU A 273 -25.12 -1.35 10.78
C GLU A 273 -24.15 -0.46 11.58
N PRO A 274 -23.80 -0.84 12.82
CA PRO A 274 -22.88 -0.05 13.63
C PRO A 274 -21.45 -0.15 13.09
N VAL A 275 -20.84 1.01 12.84
CA VAL A 275 -19.40 1.10 12.56
C VAL A 275 -18.61 0.73 13.83
N PRO A 276 -17.57 -0.12 13.74
CA PRO A 276 -16.73 -0.47 14.89
C PRO A 276 -16.03 0.73 15.54
N ASP A 277 -15.87 0.67 16.87
CA ASP A 277 -15.24 1.74 17.66
C ASP A 277 -13.71 1.80 17.48
N LEU A 278 -13.10 0.71 17.02
CA LEU A 278 -11.66 0.59 16.84
C LEU A 278 -11.28 0.60 15.36
N TRP A 279 -10.27 1.40 15.01
CA TRP A 279 -9.68 1.44 13.67
C TRP A 279 -9.26 0.05 13.18
N SER A 280 -8.65 -0.76 14.05
CA SER A 280 -8.22 -2.12 13.74
C SER A 280 -9.35 -3.07 13.32
N GLN A 281 -10.59 -2.74 13.69
CA GLN A 281 -11.78 -3.53 13.39
C GLN A 281 -12.51 -3.07 12.12
N LEU A 282 -12.09 -1.97 11.49
CA LEU A 282 -12.65 -1.58 10.19
C LEU A 282 -12.16 -2.53 9.09
N PRO A 283 -12.96 -2.72 8.02
CA PRO A 283 -12.48 -3.35 6.80
C PRO A 283 -11.32 -2.53 6.21
N SER A 284 -10.49 -3.15 5.39
CA SER A 284 -9.32 -2.50 4.79
C SER A 284 -9.72 -1.39 3.83
N ILE A 285 -10.82 -1.56 3.11
CA ILE A 285 -11.40 -0.55 2.23
C ILE A 285 -12.87 -0.35 2.64
N THR A 286 -13.17 0.79 3.22
CA THR A 286 -14.55 1.20 3.55
C THR A 286 -15.09 2.07 2.42
N GLN A 287 -16.21 1.68 1.83
CA GLN A 287 -16.94 2.47 0.87
C GLN A 287 -17.81 3.53 1.58
N LEU A 288 -17.62 4.79 1.21
CA LEU A 288 -18.29 5.95 1.81
C LEU A 288 -19.50 6.40 0.99
N THR A 289 -19.40 6.34 -0.33
CA THR A 289 -20.46 6.79 -1.26
C THR A 289 -21.33 5.63 -1.74
N PRO A 290 -22.58 5.87 -2.15
CA PRO A 290 -23.51 4.80 -2.45
C PRO A 290 -23.22 4.02 -3.75
N ASP A 291 -22.74 4.73 -4.78
CA ASP A 291 -22.47 4.19 -6.12
C ASP A 291 -21.15 4.77 -6.67
N PRO A 292 -20.01 4.47 -6.03
CA PRO A 292 -18.71 4.94 -6.48
C PRO A 292 -18.29 4.28 -7.78
N ALA A 293 -17.39 4.94 -8.52
CA ALA A 293 -16.58 4.23 -9.50
C ALA A 293 -15.76 3.13 -8.79
N PRO A 294 -15.45 2.00 -9.46
CA PRO A 294 -14.73 0.90 -8.82
C PRO A 294 -13.41 1.32 -8.16
N PHE A 295 -13.12 0.80 -6.97
CA PHE A 295 -11.89 1.07 -6.23
C PHE A 295 -10.61 0.77 -7.02
N CYS A 296 -10.57 -0.42 -7.65
CA CYS A 296 -9.47 -0.81 -8.53
C CYS A 296 -9.56 -0.05 -9.85
N ALA A 297 -8.43 0.26 -10.48
CA ALA A 297 -8.38 1.01 -11.72
C ALA A 297 -7.24 0.59 -12.64
N TYR A 298 -7.35 0.96 -13.92
CA TYR A 298 -6.28 0.74 -14.89
C TYR A 298 -5.02 1.58 -14.60
N GLN A 299 -5.19 2.75 -13.98
CA GLN A 299 -4.14 3.67 -13.61
C GLN A 299 -4.38 4.22 -12.19
N ALA A 300 -3.31 4.58 -11.49
CA ALA A 300 -3.35 5.13 -10.15
C ALA A 300 -2.62 6.48 -10.08
N LEU A 301 -3.24 7.47 -9.46
CA LEU A 301 -2.62 8.75 -9.10
C LEU A 301 -2.60 8.90 -7.57
N SER A 302 -1.49 9.33 -6.99
CA SER A 302 -1.45 9.70 -5.57
C SER A 302 -1.02 11.14 -5.39
N LEU A 303 -1.82 11.90 -4.64
CA LEU A 303 -1.51 13.25 -4.18
C LEU A 303 -0.92 13.12 -2.77
N LEU A 304 0.36 13.42 -2.63
CA LEU A 304 1.13 13.11 -1.42
C LEU A 304 1.94 14.32 -0.95
N ALA A 305 2.22 14.36 0.34
CA ALA A 305 3.22 15.29 0.87
C ALA A 305 4.62 14.92 0.37
N SER A 306 5.47 15.91 0.11
CA SER A 306 6.84 15.69 -0.39
C SER A 306 7.70 14.77 0.48
N ARG A 307 7.42 14.65 1.79
CA ARG A 307 8.06 13.70 2.71
C ARG A 307 7.90 12.23 2.32
N HIS A 308 6.89 11.87 1.53
CA HIS A 308 6.65 10.49 1.09
C HIS A 308 7.45 10.10 -0.16
N ARG A 309 8.20 11.03 -0.76
CA ARG A 309 8.91 10.81 -2.02
C ARG A 309 9.89 9.65 -1.95
N ASP A 310 10.64 9.51 -0.87
CA ASP A 310 11.64 8.44 -0.73
C ASP A 310 10.97 7.08 -0.56
N ALA A 311 9.85 7.02 0.18
CA ALA A 311 9.06 5.81 0.33
C ALA A 311 8.44 5.37 -1.02
N GLU A 312 7.93 6.30 -1.82
CA GLU A 312 7.40 6.03 -3.17
C GLU A 312 8.50 5.59 -4.15
N LEU A 313 9.69 6.21 -4.08
CA LEU A 313 10.85 5.78 -4.88
C LEU A 313 11.27 4.35 -4.53
N ALA A 314 11.37 4.05 -3.24
CA ALA A 314 11.69 2.71 -2.76
C ALA A 314 10.60 1.68 -3.14
N ALA A 315 9.32 2.05 -3.07
CA ALA A 315 8.22 1.21 -3.54
C ALA A 315 8.32 0.92 -5.04
N GLY A 316 8.75 1.89 -5.86
CA GLY A 316 9.03 1.67 -7.28
C GLY A 316 10.10 0.60 -7.52
N ILE A 317 11.18 0.62 -6.74
CA ILE A 317 12.23 -0.41 -6.79
C ILE A 317 11.67 -1.79 -6.41
N VAL A 318 10.83 -1.86 -5.38
CA VAL A 318 10.14 -3.11 -5.00
C VAL A 318 9.29 -3.62 -6.16
N LEU A 319 8.46 -2.76 -6.75
CA LEU A 319 7.56 -3.12 -7.86
C LEU A 319 8.29 -3.64 -9.10
N ASP A 320 9.49 -3.13 -9.41
CA ASP A 320 10.32 -3.62 -10.52
C ASP A 320 10.77 -5.09 -10.33
N HIS A 321 10.86 -5.54 -9.08
CA HIS A 321 11.26 -6.91 -8.71
C HIS A 321 10.07 -7.83 -8.44
N VAL A 322 8.84 -7.32 -8.37
CA VAL A 322 7.64 -8.16 -8.21
C VAL A 322 7.31 -8.85 -9.53
N ARG A 323 7.06 -10.16 -9.48
CA ARG A 323 6.53 -10.95 -10.60
C ARG A 323 5.09 -11.34 -10.33
N LEU A 324 4.18 -10.71 -11.06
CA LEU A 324 2.74 -10.96 -10.96
C LEU A 324 2.32 -12.11 -11.89
N ASP A 325 1.13 -12.66 -11.65
CA ASP A 325 0.52 -13.65 -12.56
C ASP A 325 0.21 -13.02 -13.92
N ASP A 326 0.83 -13.55 -14.98
CA ASP A 326 0.64 -13.11 -16.37
C ASP A 326 -0.82 -13.18 -16.81
N ARG A 327 -1.63 -14.10 -16.26
CA ARG A 327 -3.06 -14.18 -16.54
C ARG A 327 -3.81 -12.97 -16.01
N VAL A 328 -3.45 -12.47 -14.82
CA VAL A 328 -4.03 -11.25 -14.25
C VAL A 328 -3.67 -10.03 -15.11
N LEU A 329 -2.39 -9.92 -15.49
CA LEU A 329 -1.91 -8.83 -16.34
C LEU A 329 -2.61 -8.81 -17.70
N SER A 330 -2.71 -9.99 -18.34
CA SER A 330 -3.36 -10.15 -19.65
C SER A 330 -4.84 -9.84 -19.59
N LEU A 331 -5.55 -10.36 -18.58
CA LEU A 331 -6.97 -10.09 -18.38
C LEU A 331 -7.26 -8.58 -18.25
N ILE A 332 -6.46 -7.85 -17.49
CA ILE A 332 -6.64 -6.40 -17.33
C ILE A 332 -6.29 -5.64 -18.62
N ALA A 333 -5.24 -6.06 -19.34
CA ALA A 333 -4.86 -5.46 -20.61
C ALA A 333 -5.93 -5.66 -21.69
N GLU A 334 -6.49 -6.87 -21.81
CA GLU A 334 -7.59 -7.19 -22.72
C GLU A 334 -8.83 -6.34 -22.42
N ARG A 335 -9.14 -6.13 -21.13
CA ARG A 335 -10.24 -5.25 -20.73
C ARG A 335 -10.02 -3.79 -21.09
N ALA A 336 -8.81 -3.26 -20.93
CA ALA A 336 -8.49 -1.91 -21.35
C ALA A 336 -8.61 -1.71 -22.88
N LEU A 337 -8.29 -2.75 -23.66
CA LEU A 337 -8.50 -2.77 -25.11
C LEU A 337 -9.97 -2.95 -25.51
N ALA A 338 -10.80 -3.50 -24.62
CA ALA A 338 -12.24 -3.69 -24.83
C ALA A 338 -13.10 -2.49 -24.36
N GLU A 339 -12.50 -1.47 -23.71
CA GLU A 339 -13.23 -0.25 -23.36
C GLU A 339 -13.76 0.46 -24.62
N PRO A 340 -14.86 1.25 -24.52
CA PRO A 340 -15.38 2.03 -25.64
C PRO A 340 -14.35 2.96 -26.30
N VAL A 341 -13.37 3.43 -25.51
CA VAL A 341 -12.16 4.10 -26.00
C VAL A 341 -10.96 3.23 -25.61
N PRO A 342 -10.52 2.31 -26.49
CA PRO A 342 -9.43 1.40 -26.21
C PRO A 342 -8.12 2.11 -25.91
N PHE A 343 -7.31 1.54 -25.02
CA PHE A 343 -5.96 2.03 -24.78
C PHE A 343 -4.99 0.92 -24.35
N PRO A 344 -3.72 1.00 -24.77
CA PRO A 344 -2.70 0.08 -24.30
C PRO A 344 -2.33 0.43 -22.85
N LEU A 345 -2.10 -0.61 -22.05
CA LEU A 345 -1.49 -0.48 -20.72
C LEU A 345 0.00 -0.81 -20.79
N PRO A 346 0.84 -0.07 -20.05
CA PRO A 346 2.19 -0.51 -19.77
C PRO A 346 2.19 -1.92 -19.17
N SER A 347 3.11 -2.77 -19.62
CA SER A 347 3.26 -4.14 -19.10
C SER A 347 3.69 -4.13 -17.64
N ALA A 348 4.66 -3.27 -17.30
CA ALA A 348 5.11 -3.08 -15.92
C ALA A 348 4.08 -2.26 -15.12
N PRO A 349 3.67 -2.71 -13.92
CA PRO A 349 2.73 -1.98 -13.06
C PRO A 349 3.16 -0.55 -12.75
N ILE A 350 4.46 -0.32 -12.56
CA ILE A 350 5.01 1.01 -12.25
C ILE A 350 4.67 2.05 -13.32
N GLY A 351 4.54 1.65 -14.59
CA GLY A 351 4.14 2.55 -15.68
C GLY A 351 2.69 3.02 -15.60
N ARG A 352 1.87 2.42 -14.72
CA ARG A 352 0.46 2.76 -14.50
C ARG A 352 0.26 3.68 -13.30
N ILE A 353 1.33 4.00 -12.57
CA ILE A 353 1.31 4.77 -11.32
C ILE A 353 1.86 6.17 -11.60
N SER A 354 1.24 7.17 -11.01
CA SER A 354 1.67 8.58 -11.08
C SER A 354 1.57 9.23 -9.72
N HIS A 355 2.46 10.17 -9.45
CA HIS A 355 2.54 10.88 -8.19
C HIS A 355 2.53 12.39 -8.42
N LEU A 356 1.81 13.11 -7.56
CA LEU A 356 1.95 14.54 -7.38
C LEU A 356 2.39 14.80 -5.94
N PHE A 357 3.58 15.37 -5.77
CA PHE A 357 4.08 15.76 -4.47
C PHE A 357 3.79 17.24 -4.23
N LEU A 358 3.05 17.55 -3.17
CA LEU A 358 2.72 18.91 -2.77
C LEU A 358 3.54 19.31 -1.55
N ASP A 359 4.28 20.41 -1.68
CA ASP A 359 5.14 20.94 -0.63
C ASP A 359 4.32 21.52 0.55
N ASP A 360 3.10 22.01 0.29
CA ASP A 360 2.24 22.64 1.30
C ASP A 360 1.38 21.66 2.14
N PHE A 361 1.55 20.34 1.96
CA PHE A 361 1.03 19.35 2.92
C PHE A 361 1.88 19.26 4.21
N LEU A 362 2.53 20.38 4.58
CA LEU A 362 3.24 20.50 5.84
C LEU A 362 2.26 20.30 6.98
N ASP A 363 2.63 19.38 7.85
CA ASP A 363 1.94 19.08 9.08
C ASP A 363 2.56 19.99 10.15
N ASP A 364 1.71 20.72 10.89
CA ASP A 364 2.12 21.50 12.07
C ASP A 364 2.68 20.59 13.19
N SER A 365 2.64 19.26 13.00
CA SER A 365 3.09 18.23 13.96
C SER A 365 4.62 18.03 14.03
N TYR A 366 5.40 18.72 13.20
CA TYR A 366 6.87 18.64 13.19
C TYR A 366 7.56 20.02 13.31
N VAL A 367 7.09 20.87 14.22
CA VAL A 367 8.00 21.84 14.84
C VAL A 367 9.06 21.02 15.57
N ARG A 368 10.28 20.94 15.00
CA ARG A 368 11.44 20.47 15.77
C ARG A 368 11.44 21.30 17.08
N PRO A 369 11.51 20.68 18.27
CA PRO A 369 11.90 21.47 19.43
C PRO A 369 13.26 22.06 19.09
N ASP A 370 13.33 23.40 19.10
CA ASP A 370 14.55 24.15 18.82
C ASP A 370 15.71 23.54 19.62
N THR A 371 16.80 23.19 18.90
CA THR A 371 18.11 22.90 19.49
C THR A 371 18.78 24.19 19.95
#